data_AF-A0A1X7SU36-F1
#
_entry.id   AF-A0A1X7SU36-F1
#
_cell.length_a   1.000
_cell.length_b   1.000
_cell.length_c   1.000
_cell.angle_alpha   90.00
_cell.angle_beta   90.00
_cell.angle_gamma   90.00
#
_symmetry.space_group_name_H-M   'P 1'
#
loop_
_entity.id
_entity.type
_entity.pdbx_description
1 polymer ?
#
loop_
_entity_poly.entity_id
_entity_poly.type
_entity_poly.pdbx_seq_one_letter_code
_entity_poly.pdbx_strand_id
1 'polypeptide(L)'
;MDESMNTNITEPGFRNGSSSCEEDDEERKDLIPSSLSPPKDKYNMIYIIMFILSLGVLFPYQSYVAGLDYFTYLYPSYKPELALPLSNIIAALLSITVSIGIINYLSISFRLNIGYVFFIICLSTVLLLDIGINNCTISTETGFALTLLSALFSGFGGGIQQSTLYGLSGMLPERFTQCLMFGEAAAGSIVAINRIITKASSGSERTGTLIFFSISLFFIIACVGLQFVLRKSPFVKYYFAQNTSKENKRFELNCRSIKNCQCLKRRDSVDTIQLTQIGEKQEEEEEDTTSKYEFKNQFKNHLIDGLVFRYRILKKIWQPFISVFLIFFVTLLVFPSITSDVQYCKIGDWPIVIHTSLFNFADTIARALCLLPYR
;
A
#
# COMPACT_ATOMS: atom_id res chain seq x y z
N MET A 1 69.23 37.68 -26.25
CA MET A 1 68.38 36.89 -27.15
C MET A 1 67.77 35.79 -26.32
N ASP A 2 66.56 36.10 -25.87
CA ASP A 2 65.37 35.25 -25.71
C ASP A 2 65.48 34.03 -24.78
N GLU A 3 64.86 34.10 -23.60
CA GLU A 3 63.47 33.70 -23.31
C GLU A 3 63.24 32.18 -23.35
N SER A 4 63.03 31.58 -22.18
CA SER A 4 61.72 30.99 -21.85
C SER A 4 61.67 30.51 -20.41
N MET A 5 60.51 30.79 -19.83
CA MET A 5 60.08 30.71 -18.45
C MET A 5 59.51 29.31 -18.17
N ASN A 6 59.90 28.65 -17.08
CA ASN A 6 59.05 27.61 -16.49
C ASN A 6 59.26 27.51 -14.97
N THR A 7 58.31 28.08 -14.21
CA THR A 7 58.25 28.02 -12.75
C THR A 7 57.38 26.84 -12.33
N ASN A 8 58.01 25.78 -11.81
CA ASN A 8 57.31 24.71 -11.09
C ASN A 8 57.11 25.13 -9.63
N ILE A 9 55.87 25.44 -9.26
CA ILE A 9 55.44 25.63 -7.87
C ILE A 9 54.88 24.30 -7.35
N THR A 10 55.49 23.78 -6.30
CA THR A 10 55.12 22.60 -5.54
C THR A 10 53.86 22.82 -4.69
N GLU A 11 52.86 21.95 -4.83
CA GLU A 11 51.70 21.85 -3.92
C GLU A 11 52.06 21.10 -2.61
N PRO A 12 51.53 21.51 -1.43
CA PRO A 12 51.69 20.78 -0.19
C PRO A 12 50.67 19.63 -0.04
N GLY A 13 51.17 18.48 0.39
CA GLY A 13 50.49 17.19 0.38
C GLY A 13 49.25 17.03 1.27
N PHE A 14 48.26 16.32 0.71
CA PHE A 14 47.16 15.68 1.41
C PHE A 14 47.69 14.59 2.36
N ARG A 15 47.52 14.78 3.68
CA ARG A 15 47.64 13.69 4.67
C ARG A 15 46.33 12.91 4.70
N ASN A 16 46.39 11.64 4.29
CA ASN A 16 45.34 10.64 4.51
C ASN A 16 45.21 10.36 6.01
N GLY A 17 44.13 10.85 6.62
CA GLY A 17 43.65 10.41 7.93
C GLY A 17 42.55 9.37 7.74
N SER A 18 42.92 8.13 7.46
CA SER A 18 42.01 6.98 7.39
C SER A 18 42.40 5.98 8.48
N SER A 19 41.99 6.23 9.73
CA SER A 19 42.03 5.21 10.79
C SER A 19 41.17 5.51 12.03
N SER A 20 40.05 6.24 11.93
CA SER A 20 39.21 6.53 13.11
C SER A 20 37.72 6.27 12.92
N CYS A 21 37.32 5.48 11.93
CA CYS A 21 35.90 5.20 11.67
C CYS A 21 35.42 3.83 12.17
N GLU A 22 36.31 2.99 12.72
CA GLU A 22 35.95 1.62 13.15
C GLU A 22 35.85 1.48 14.69
N GLU A 23 36.41 2.40 15.48
CA GLU A 23 36.33 2.32 16.96
C GLU A 23 35.06 2.98 17.56
N ASP A 24 34.37 3.83 16.80
CA ASP A 24 33.18 4.57 17.27
C ASP A 24 31.85 3.76 17.22
N ASP A 25 31.88 2.53 16.71
CA ASP A 25 30.67 1.70 16.57
C ASP A 25 30.36 0.85 17.82
N GLU A 26 31.33 0.57 18.69
CA GLU A 26 31.09 -0.14 19.95
C GLU A 26 30.55 0.78 21.06
N GLU A 27 31.00 2.03 21.13
CA GLU A 27 30.57 2.99 22.16
C GLU A 27 29.17 3.58 21.89
N ARG A 28 28.59 3.32 20.71
CA ARG A 28 27.26 3.82 20.29
C ARG A 28 26.07 3.05 20.89
N LYS A 29 26.30 2.00 21.68
CA LYS A 29 25.23 1.19 22.30
C LYS A 29 24.68 1.78 23.61
N ASP A 30 25.41 2.66 24.29
CA ASP A 30 25.13 2.96 25.70
C ASP A 30 24.46 4.31 26.01
N LEU A 31 23.97 5.03 25.00
CA LEU A 31 23.25 6.31 25.17
C LEU A 31 21.75 6.25 24.84
N ILE A 32 21.12 5.08 24.98
CA ILE A 32 19.67 4.91 24.84
C ILE A 32 19.03 4.87 26.23
N PRO A 33 18.28 5.90 26.67
CA PRO A 33 17.39 5.78 27.82
C PRO A 33 16.31 4.73 27.47
N SER A 34 16.47 3.53 28.01
CA SER A 34 15.59 2.39 27.88
C SER A 34 14.52 2.44 28.96
N SER A 35 13.53 3.33 28.84
CA SER A 35 12.49 3.42 29.87
C SER A 35 11.17 2.68 29.57
N LEU A 36 11.03 1.96 28.46
CA LEU A 36 9.92 1.00 28.30
C LEU A 36 10.35 -0.21 27.44
N SER A 37 10.35 -1.40 28.03
CA SER A 37 10.44 -2.67 27.30
C SER A 37 9.35 -2.74 26.22
N PRO A 38 9.62 -3.29 25.02
CA PRO A 38 8.62 -3.38 23.97
C PRO A 38 7.38 -4.12 24.50
N PRO A 39 6.16 -3.57 24.30
CA PRO A 39 4.95 -4.22 24.76
C PRO A 39 4.83 -5.57 24.03
N LYS A 40 4.70 -6.66 24.80
CA LYS A 40 4.46 -7.98 24.21
C LYS A 40 3.05 -8.00 23.60
N ASP A 41 2.95 -8.52 22.38
CA ASP A 41 1.68 -8.81 21.72
C ASP A 41 1.00 -9.99 22.44
N LYS A 42 0.19 -9.68 23.47
CA LYS A 42 -0.50 -10.69 24.26
C LYS A 42 -1.41 -11.54 23.36
N TYR A 43 -1.24 -12.86 23.43
CA TYR A 43 -1.98 -13.84 22.63
C TYR A 43 -1.85 -13.68 21.10
N ASN A 44 -0.83 -12.96 20.60
CA ASN A 44 -0.67 -12.66 19.16
C ASN A 44 -1.90 -11.98 18.54
N MET A 45 -2.66 -11.19 19.32
CA MET A 45 -3.88 -10.54 18.85
C MET A 45 -3.60 -9.55 17.71
N ILE A 46 -2.52 -8.78 17.81
CA ILE A 46 -2.15 -7.82 16.76
C ILE A 46 -1.72 -8.54 15.50
N TYR A 47 -1.01 -9.67 15.64
CA TYR A 47 -0.66 -10.54 14.52
C TYR A 47 -1.92 -11.07 13.80
N ILE A 48 -2.90 -11.58 14.54
CA ILE A 48 -4.17 -12.07 13.97
C ILE A 48 -4.96 -10.94 13.30
N ILE A 49 -5.01 -9.77 13.92
CA ILE A 49 -5.69 -8.61 13.31
C ILE A 49 -5.00 -8.20 12.01
N MET A 50 -3.67 -8.10 11.99
CA MET A 50 -2.90 -7.80 10.78
C MET A 50 -3.14 -8.86 9.69
N PHE A 51 -3.21 -10.14 10.05
CA PHE A 51 -3.56 -11.22 9.13
C PHE A 51 -4.96 -10.99 8.51
N ILE A 52 -5.99 -10.76 9.33
CA ILE A 52 -7.37 -10.56 8.84
C ILE A 52 -7.48 -9.30 7.99
N LEU A 53 -6.79 -8.23 8.36
CA LEU A 53 -6.74 -7.01 7.54
C LEU A 53 -6.07 -7.26 6.19
N SER A 54 -5.04 -8.10 6.14
CA SER A 54 -4.43 -8.51 4.87
C SER A 54 -5.40 -9.32 4.00
N LEU A 55 -6.20 -10.21 4.61
CA LEU A 55 -7.28 -10.90 3.89
C LEU A 55 -8.22 -9.87 3.25
N GLY A 56 -8.67 -8.89 4.03
CA GLY A 56 -9.63 -7.85 3.62
C GLY A 56 -9.13 -6.92 2.52
N VAL A 57 -7.81 -6.77 2.41
CA VAL A 57 -7.19 -5.95 1.36
C VAL A 57 -7.28 -6.59 -0.02
N LEU A 58 -7.17 -7.92 -0.13
CA LEU A 58 -7.25 -8.62 -1.42
C LEU A 58 -8.63 -9.24 -1.69
N PHE A 59 -9.48 -9.35 -0.67
CA PHE A 59 -10.81 -9.97 -0.75
C PHE A 59 -11.69 -9.46 -1.91
N PRO A 60 -11.77 -8.14 -2.19
CA PRO A 60 -12.62 -7.63 -3.27
C PRO A 60 -12.14 -8.06 -4.64
N TYR A 61 -10.84 -7.95 -4.92
CA TYR A 61 -10.25 -8.42 -6.17
C TYR A 61 -10.50 -9.92 -6.36
N GLN A 62 -10.22 -10.71 -5.31
CA GLN A 62 -10.47 -12.15 -5.35
C GLN A 62 -11.96 -12.46 -5.55
N SER A 63 -12.87 -11.62 -5.06
CA SER A 63 -14.31 -11.80 -5.27
C SER A 63 -14.71 -11.56 -6.72
N TYR A 64 -14.12 -10.57 -7.41
CA TYR A 64 -14.33 -10.38 -8.84
C TYR A 64 -13.82 -11.57 -9.65
N VAL A 65 -12.61 -12.08 -9.34
CA VAL A 65 -12.00 -13.21 -10.06
C VAL A 65 -12.80 -14.51 -9.83
N ALA A 66 -13.20 -14.81 -8.59
CA ALA A 66 -13.97 -16.01 -8.29
C ALA A 66 -15.42 -15.97 -8.82
N GLY A 67 -15.96 -14.77 -9.07
CA GLY A 67 -17.28 -14.56 -9.67
C GLY A 67 -17.28 -14.44 -11.20
N LEU A 68 -16.14 -14.66 -11.88
CA LEU A 68 -16.03 -14.49 -13.33
C LEU A 68 -17.01 -15.37 -14.12
N ASP A 69 -17.29 -16.58 -13.65
CA ASP A 69 -18.29 -17.47 -14.23
C ASP A 69 -19.68 -16.80 -14.32
N TYR A 70 -20.09 -16.11 -13.25
CA TYR A 70 -21.34 -15.37 -13.23
C TYR A 70 -21.29 -14.11 -14.11
N PHE A 71 -20.17 -13.39 -14.14
CA PHE A 71 -20.05 -12.22 -15.01
C PHE A 71 -20.08 -12.61 -16.50
N THR A 72 -19.47 -13.73 -16.88
CA THR A 72 -19.53 -14.25 -18.26
C THR A 72 -20.95 -14.70 -18.61
N TYR A 73 -21.69 -15.27 -17.65
CA TYR A 73 -23.13 -15.56 -17.82
C TYR A 73 -23.97 -14.27 -17.97
N LEU A 74 -23.71 -13.24 -17.16
CA LEU A 74 -24.48 -11.99 -17.14
C LEU A 74 -24.17 -11.08 -18.33
N TYR A 75 -22.92 -11.10 -18.82
CA TYR A 75 -22.41 -10.22 -19.89
C TYR A 75 -21.79 -11.03 -21.05
N PRO A 76 -22.54 -11.92 -21.72
CA PRO A 76 -21.98 -12.87 -22.68
C PRO A 76 -21.40 -12.21 -23.95
N SER A 77 -21.84 -10.99 -24.28
CA SER A 77 -21.32 -10.22 -25.42
C SER A 77 -20.02 -9.47 -25.10
N TYR A 78 -19.65 -9.40 -23.82
CA TYR A 78 -18.43 -8.76 -23.33
C TYR A 78 -17.49 -9.86 -22.81
N LYS A 79 -16.18 -9.59 -22.74
CA LYS A 79 -15.18 -10.53 -22.19
C LYS A 79 -14.82 -10.12 -20.75
N PRO A 80 -15.70 -10.32 -19.75
CA PRO A 80 -15.48 -9.87 -18.39
C PRO A 80 -14.25 -10.51 -17.74
N GLU A 81 -13.95 -11.75 -18.10
CA GLU A 81 -12.76 -12.49 -17.66
C GLU A 81 -11.44 -11.77 -17.96
N LEU A 82 -11.40 -10.97 -19.03
CA LEU A 82 -10.27 -10.11 -19.35
C LEU A 82 -10.45 -8.70 -18.79
N ALA A 83 -11.62 -8.09 -18.99
CA ALA A 83 -11.84 -6.68 -18.73
C ALA A 83 -11.81 -6.32 -17.23
N LEU A 84 -12.45 -7.12 -16.38
CA LEU A 84 -12.56 -6.82 -14.94
C LEU A 84 -11.20 -6.91 -14.24
N PRO A 85 -10.43 -8.02 -14.34
CA PRO A 85 -9.13 -8.10 -13.69
C PRO A 85 -8.14 -7.07 -14.22
N LEU A 86 -8.12 -6.83 -15.54
CA LEU A 86 -7.23 -5.86 -16.17
C LEU A 86 -7.50 -4.43 -15.69
N SER A 87 -8.78 -4.02 -15.64
CA SER A 87 -9.17 -2.69 -15.15
C SER A 87 -8.73 -2.47 -13.69
N ASN A 88 -8.86 -3.49 -12.86
CA ASN A 88 -8.46 -3.46 -11.46
C ASN A 88 -6.94 -3.30 -11.32
N ILE A 89 -6.15 -4.08 -12.08
CA ILE A 89 -4.68 -4.04 -12.04
C ILE A 89 -4.16 -2.68 -12.51
N ILE A 90 -4.69 -2.13 -13.61
CA ILE A 90 -4.31 -0.81 -14.11
C ILE A 90 -4.58 0.27 -13.05
N ALA A 91 -5.75 0.22 -12.42
CA ALA A 91 -6.11 1.14 -11.35
C ALA A 91 -5.22 0.99 -10.12
N ALA A 92 -4.85 -0.24 -9.75
CA ALA A 92 -3.95 -0.52 -8.65
C ALA A 92 -2.55 0.09 -8.90
N LEU A 93 -1.99 -0.06 -10.10
CA LEU A 93 -0.71 0.55 -10.49
C LEU A 93 -0.76 2.08 -10.41
N LEU A 94 -1.83 2.70 -10.92
CA LEU A 94 -2.05 4.14 -10.80
C LEU A 94 -2.12 4.56 -9.33
N SER A 95 -2.85 3.81 -8.51
CA SER A 95 -3.06 4.13 -7.10
C SER A 95 -1.77 4.04 -6.27
N ILE A 96 -0.83 3.16 -6.62
CA ILE A 96 0.48 3.09 -5.96
C ILE A 96 1.26 4.38 -6.21
N THR A 97 1.24 4.89 -7.44
CA THR A 97 1.88 6.16 -7.81
C THR A 97 1.27 7.32 -7.03
N VAL A 98 -0.06 7.38 -6.96
CA VAL A 98 -0.78 8.38 -6.15
C VAL A 98 -0.44 8.23 -4.67
N SER A 99 -0.45 7.01 -4.13
CA SER A 99 -0.15 6.67 -2.73
C SER A 99 1.23 7.20 -2.32
N ILE A 100 2.23 7.05 -3.18
CA ILE A 100 3.58 7.59 -2.97
C ILE A 100 3.58 9.13 -2.87
N GLY A 101 2.74 9.81 -3.65
CA GLY A 101 2.61 11.27 -3.60
C GLY A 101 1.91 11.77 -2.34
N ILE A 102 0.86 11.07 -1.90
CA ILE A 102 0.02 11.48 -0.75
C ILE A 102 0.52 11.00 0.61
N ILE A 103 1.50 10.08 0.66
CA ILE A 103 1.96 9.42 1.90
C ILE A 103 2.41 10.40 3.00
N ASN A 104 2.95 11.55 2.63
CA ASN A 104 3.41 12.59 3.56
C ASN A 104 2.30 13.56 3.99
N TYR A 105 1.18 13.61 3.27
CA TYR A 105 0.10 14.57 3.49
C TYR A 105 -1.11 13.95 4.16
N LEU A 106 -1.41 12.69 3.85
CA LEU A 106 -2.58 11.99 4.35
C LEU A 106 -2.21 11.00 5.45
N SER A 107 -2.92 11.09 6.57
CA SER A 107 -2.75 10.18 7.69
C SER A 107 -2.99 8.72 7.26
N ILE A 108 -2.26 7.78 7.87
CA ILE A 108 -2.44 6.34 7.64
C ILE A 108 -3.90 5.92 7.87
N SER A 109 -4.58 6.51 8.86
CA SER A 109 -5.99 6.22 9.15
C SER A 109 -6.88 6.59 7.96
N PHE A 110 -6.69 7.80 7.41
CA PHE A 110 -7.49 8.28 6.28
C PHE A 110 -7.28 7.39 5.05
N ARG A 111 -6.01 7.04 4.74
CA ARG A 111 -5.65 6.18 3.60
C ARG A 111 -6.23 4.76 3.70
N LEU A 112 -6.30 4.19 4.89
CA LEU A 112 -6.90 2.86 5.07
C LEU A 112 -8.43 2.93 5.01
N ASN A 113 -9.05 3.97 5.60
CA ASN A 113 -10.50 4.12 5.58
C ASN A 113 -11.05 4.39 4.18
N ILE A 114 -10.38 5.21 3.37
CA ILE A 114 -10.83 5.50 2.00
C ILE A 114 -10.81 4.23 1.12
N GLY A 115 -9.83 3.34 1.31
CA GLY A 115 -9.77 2.04 0.64
C GLY A 115 -10.99 1.17 0.96
N TYR A 116 -11.34 1.04 2.24
CA TYR A 116 -12.52 0.28 2.67
C TYR A 116 -13.83 0.88 2.18
N VAL A 117 -13.94 2.21 2.12
CA VAL A 117 -15.12 2.88 1.54
C VAL A 117 -15.27 2.51 0.07
N PHE A 118 -14.19 2.53 -0.72
CA PHE A 118 -14.23 2.06 -2.10
C PHE A 118 -14.67 0.60 -2.18
N PHE A 119 -14.14 -0.29 -1.36
CA PHE A 119 -14.52 -1.71 -1.36
C PHE A 119 -16.00 -1.92 -1.05
N ILE A 120 -16.54 -1.26 -0.03
CA ILE A 120 -17.96 -1.37 0.35
C ILE A 120 -18.84 -0.88 -0.79
N ILE A 121 -18.52 0.29 -1.37
CA ILE A 121 -19.29 0.84 -2.49
C ILE A 121 -19.22 -0.10 -3.70
N CYS A 122 -18.04 -0.58 -4.09
CA CYS A 122 -17.88 -1.40 -5.29
C CYS A 122 -18.58 -2.76 -5.17
N LEU A 123 -18.46 -3.45 -4.02
CA LEU A 123 -19.16 -4.72 -3.79
C LEU A 123 -20.68 -4.53 -3.69
N SER A 124 -21.13 -3.43 -3.07
CA SER A 124 -22.57 -3.10 -3.04
C SER A 124 -23.11 -2.79 -4.42
N THR A 125 -22.35 -2.09 -5.27
CA THR A 125 -22.72 -1.81 -6.66
C THR A 125 -22.96 -3.10 -7.44
N VAL A 126 -22.11 -4.12 -7.30
CA VAL A 126 -22.33 -5.43 -7.98
C VAL A 126 -23.66 -6.06 -7.58
N LEU A 127 -24.01 -6.04 -6.29
CA LEU A 127 -25.30 -6.57 -5.80
C LEU A 127 -26.49 -5.78 -6.34
N LEU A 128 -26.39 -4.45 -6.38
CA LEU A 128 -27.46 -3.58 -6.88
C LEU A 128 -27.65 -3.71 -8.40
N LEU A 129 -26.58 -3.92 -9.16
CA LEU A 129 -26.64 -4.10 -10.61
C LEU A 129 -27.34 -5.40 -10.99
N ASP A 130 -27.11 -6.52 -10.29
CA ASP A 130 -27.87 -7.76 -10.54
C ASP A 130 -29.38 -7.52 -10.39
N ILE A 131 -29.79 -6.87 -9.29
CA ILE A 131 -31.20 -6.58 -9.02
C ILE A 131 -31.77 -5.66 -10.11
N GLY A 132 -31.03 -4.62 -10.49
CA GLY A 132 -31.44 -3.65 -11.51
C GLY A 132 -31.58 -4.24 -12.91
N ILE A 133 -30.67 -5.14 -13.30
CA ILE A 133 -30.74 -5.85 -14.60
C ILE A 133 -31.92 -6.83 -14.60
N ASN A 134 -32.09 -7.60 -13.52
CA ASN A 134 -33.18 -8.57 -13.41
C ASN A 134 -34.57 -7.90 -13.41
N ASN A 135 -34.69 -6.69 -12.86
CA ASN A 135 -35.92 -5.91 -12.87
C ASN A 135 -36.08 -5.05 -14.15
N CYS A 136 -35.26 -5.28 -15.18
CA CYS A 136 -35.26 -4.54 -16.45
C CYS A 136 -35.11 -3.01 -16.29
N THR A 137 -34.57 -2.54 -15.17
CA THR A 137 -34.34 -1.11 -14.91
C THR A 137 -33.04 -0.63 -15.55
N ILE A 138 -32.04 -1.51 -15.64
CA ILE A 138 -30.72 -1.23 -16.18
C ILE A 138 -30.46 -2.14 -17.37
N SER A 139 -29.96 -1.59 -18.48
CA SER A 139 -29.55 -2.38 -19.64
C SER A 139 -28.26 -3.15 -19.37
N THR A 140 -28.06 -4.28 -20.05
CA THR A 140 -26.85 -5.10 -19.92
C THR A 140 -25.57 -4.32 -20.26
N GLU A 141 -25.63 -3.43 -21.24
CA GLU A 141 -24.50 -2.55 -21.63
C GLU A 141 -24.13 -1.57 -20.51
N THR A 142 -25.11 -0.86 -19.96
CA THR A 142 -24.87 0.07 -18.84
C THR A 142 -24.42 -0.70 -17.59
N GLY A 143 -25.00 -1.88 -17.34
CA GLY A 143 -24.59 -2.76 -16.25
C GLY A 143 -23.13 -3.19 -16.35
N PHE A 144 -22.68 -3.57 -17.55
CA PHE A 144 -21.28 -3.92 -17.78
C PHE A 144 -20.34 -2.74 -17.55
N ALA A 145 -20.66 -1.55 -18.09
CA ALA A 145 -19.86 -0.34 -17.90
C ALA A 145 -19.73 0.05 -16.42
N LEU A 146 -20.82 -0.03 -15.65
CA LEU A 146 -20.81 0.26 -14.21
C LEU A 146 -20.05 -0.81 -13.41
N THR A 147 -20.16 -2.09 -13.80
CA THR A 147 -19.38 -3.17 -13.19
C THR A 147 -17.88 -2.97 -13.43
N LEU A 148 -17.49 -2.60 -14.65
CA LEU A 148 -16.11 -2.28 -15.00
C LEU A 148 -15.58 -1.09 -14.21
N LEU A 149 -16.38 -0.03 -14.08
CA LEU A 149 -16.02 1.14 -13.26
C LEU A 149 -15.87 0.78 -11.78
N SER A 150 -16.72 -0.10 -11.26
CA SER A 150 -16.61 -0.61 -9.89
C SER A 150 -15.32 -1.41 -9.68
N ALA A 151 -14.95 -2.27 -10.63
CA ALA A 151 -13.71 -3.03 -10.57
C ALA A 151 -12.47 -2.12 -10.59
N LEU A 152 -12.51 -1.05 -11.40
CA LEU A 152 -11.48 -0.01 -11.46
C LEU A 152 -11.33 0.71 -10.11
N PHE A 153 -12.41 1.22 -9.53
CA PHE A 153 -12.34 1.89 -8.22
C PHE A 153 -11.96 0.94 -7.08
N SER A 154 -12.36 -0.32 -7.15
CA SER A 154 -11.89 -1.35 -6.23
C SER A 154 -10.38 -1.54 -6.34
N GLY A 155 -9.81 -1.58 -7.54
CA GLY A 155 -8.36 -1.67 -7.73
C GLY A 155 -7.63 -0.44 -7.19
N PHE A 156 -8.21 0.74 -7.41
CA PHE A 156 -7.65 2.00 -6.91
C PHE A 156 -7.64 2.06 -5.37
N GLY A 157 -8.77 1.73 -4.72
CA GLY A 157 -8.84 1.63 -3.26
C GLY A 157 -7.90 0.56 -2.71
N GLY A 158 -7.80 -0.58 -3.42
CA GLY A 158 -6.94 -1.69 -3.05
C GLY A 158 -5.46 -1.32 -3.04
N GLY A 159 -4.93 -0.66 -4.06
CA GLY A 159 -3.52 -0.29 -4.05
C GLY A 159 -3.16 0.80 -3.03
N ILE A 160 -4.07 1.74 -2.71
CA ILE A 160 -3.89 2.66 -1.57
C ILE A 160 -3.81 1.88 -0.25
N GLN A 161 -4.72 0.91 -0.05
CA GLN A 161 -4.81 0.16 1.19
C GLN A 161 -3.63 -0.82 1.35
N GLN A 162 -3.28 -1.56 0.30
CA GLN A 162 -2.10 -2.45 0.24
C GLN A 162 -0.83 -1.70 0.59
N SER A 163 -0.54 -0.62 -0.15
CA SER A 163 0.68 0.17 0.06
C SER A 163 0.76 0.76 1.47
N THR A 164 -0.38 1.17 2.03
CA THR A 164 -0.43 1.72 3.39
C THR A 164 -0.25 0.64 4.46
N LEU A 165 -0.82 -0.56 4.27
CA LEU A 165 -0.70 -1.67 5.20
C LEU A 165 0.72 -2.26 5.20
N TYR A 166 1.35 -2.39 4.04
CA TYR A 166 2.76 -2.75 3.93
C TYR A 166 3.66 -1.68 4.56
N GLY A 167 3.39 -0.40 4.32
CA GLY A 167 4.09 0.70 4.98
C GLY A 167 4.00 0.64 6.50
N LEU A 168 2.83 0.27 7.05
CA LEU A 168 2.65 0.03 8.48
C LEU A 168 3.45 -1.19 8.97
N SER A 169 3.45 -2.30 8.22
CA SER A 169 4.20 -3.51 8.60
C SER A 169 5.70 -3.30 8.64
N GLY A 170 6.26 -2.42 7.78
CA GLY A 170 7.67 -2.06 7.80
C GLY A 170 8.11 -1.30 9.06
N MET A 171 7.16 -0.80 9.86
CA MET A 171 7.41 -0.18 11.16
C MET A 171 7.35 -1.18 12.32
N LEU A 172 6.82 -2.37 12.08
CA LEU A 172 6.64 -3.47 13.03
C LEU A 172 7.76 -4.51 12.86
N PRO A 173 7.90 -5.49 13.78
CA PRO A 173 8.83 -6.60 13.60
C PRO A 173 8.59 -7.36 12.28
N GLU A 174 9.66 -7.88 11.66
CA GLU A 174 9.65 -8.46 10.30
C GLU A 174 8.59 -9.55 10.08
N ARG A 175 8.24 -10.31 11.13
CA ARG A 175 7.16 -11.32 11.11
C ARG A 175 5.81 -10.79 10.62
N PHE A 176 5.54 -9.50 10.79
CA PHE A 176 4.27 -8.88 10.38
C PHE A 176 4.18 -8.71 8.86
N THR A 177 5.28 -8.47 8.16
CA THR A 177 5.28 -8.41 6.68
C THR A 177 4.98 -9.77 6.09
N GLN A 178 5.61 -10.83 6.62
CA GLN A 178 5.35 -12.21 6.22
C GLN A 178 3.89 -12.61 6.48
N CYS A 179 3.35 -12.20 7.64
CA CYS A 179 1.94 -12.37 7.98
C CYS A 179 1.00 -11.71 6.96
N LEU A 180 1.32 -10.49 6.51
CA LEU A 180 0.53 -9.82 5.49
C LEU A 180 0.56 -10.60 4.17
N MET A 181 1.75 -10.99 3.70
CA MET A 181 1.89 -11.73 2.45
C MET A 181 1.13 -13.06 2.46
N PHE A 182 1.13 -13.76 3.61
CA PHE A 182 0.37 -14.98 3.78
C PHE A 182 -1.15 -14.71 3.80
N GLY A 183 -1.60 -13.65 4.48
CA GLY A 183 -3.00 -13.27 4.49
C GLY A 183 -3.55 -12.91 3.10
N GLU A 184 -2.76 -12.26 2.25
CA GLU A 184 -3.17 -11.99 0.86
C GLU A 184 -3.45 -13.27 0.08
N ALA A 185 -2.57 -14.28 0.16
CA ALA A 185 -2.81 -15.56 -0.50
C ALA A 185 -3.98 -16.33 0.12
N ALA A 186 -4.06 -16.37 1.45
CA ALA A 186 -5.16 -17.00 2.17
C ALA A 186 -6.51 -16.39 1.80
N ALA A 187 -6.58 -15.09 1.46
CA ALA A 187 -7.79 -14.45 0.95
C ALA A 187 -8.33 -15.16 -0.30
N GLY A 188 -7.43 -15.49 -1.23
CA GLY A 188 -7.78 -16.24 -2.45
C GLY A 188 -8.39 -17.59 -2.13
N SER A 189 -7.77 -18.36 -1.24
CA SER A 189 -8.28 -19.68 -0.83
C SER A 189 -9.63 -19.57 -0.12
N ILE A 190 -9.80 -18.62 0.81
CA ILE A 190 -11.06 -18.42 1.54
C ILE A 190 -12.19 -18.03 0.59
N VAL A 191 -11.92 -17.11 -0.33
CA VAL A 191 -12.90 -16.68 -1.34
C VAL A 191 -13.25 -17.81 -2.29
N ALA A 192 -12.26 -18.60 -2.73
CA ALA A 192 -12.48 -19.78 -3.58
C ALA A 192 -13.36 -20.83 -2.88
N ILE A 193 -13.08 -21.14 -1.61
CA ILE A 193 -13.91 -22.04 -0.80
C ILE A 193 -15.34 -21.49 -0.69
N ASN A 194 -15.48 -20.20 -0.38
CA ASN A 194 -16.79 -19.54 -0.31
C ASN A 194 -17.56 -19.71 -1.63
N ARG A 195 -16.91 -19.44 -2.76
CA ARG A 195 -17.51 -19.57 -4.09
C ARG A 195 -17.93 -21.00 -4.42
N ILE A 196 -17.09 -21.99 -4.11
CA ILE A 196 -17.43 -23.41 -4.31
C ILE A 196 -18.67 -23.77 -3.50
N ILE A 197 -18.70 -23.40 -2.21
CA ILE A 197 -19.81 -23.71 -1.31
C ILE A 197 -21.10 -23.04 -1.81
N THR A 198 -21.07 -21.75 -2.14
CA THR A 198 -22.29 -21.06 -2.56
C THR A 198 -22.79 -21.55 -3.91
N LYS A 199 -21.91 -21.84 -4.88
CA LYS A 199 -22.29 -22.41 -6.18
C LYS A 199 -22.88 -23.81 -6.03
N ALA A 200 -22.29 -24.66 -5.18
CA ALA A 200 -22.76 -26.03 -4.97
C ALA A 200 -24.10 -26.10 -4.20
N SER A 201 -24.37 -25.17 -3.29
CA SER A 201 -25.53 -25.22 -2.39
C SER A 201 -26.77 -24.46 -2.88
N SER A 202 -26.61 -23.45 -3.73
CA SER A 202 -27.70 -22.47 -3.98
C SER A 202 -28.69 -22.87 -5.07
N GLY A 203 -28.45 -23.97 -5.81
CA GLY A 203 -29.32 -24.46 -6.89
C GLY A 203 -29.44 -23.55 -8.13
N SER A 204 -29.13 -22.26 -8.00
CA SER A 204 -29.06 -21.25 -9.06
C SER A 204 -27.73 -20.50 -9.00
N GLU A 205 -27.08 -20.35 -10.15
CA GLU A 205 -25.86 -19.55 -10.38
C GLU A 205 -26.01 -18.13 -9.79
N ARG A 206 -27.17 -17.50 -10.00
CA ARG A 206 -27.46 -16.14 -9.54
C ARG A 206 -27.51 -16.06 -8.01
N THR A 207 -28.36 -16.89 -7.38
CA THR A 207 -28.54 -16.86 -5.92
C THR A 207 -27.23 -17.14 -5.19
N GLY A 208 -26.45 -18.13 -5.66
CA GLY A 208 -25.15 -18.43 -5.08
C GLY A 208 -24.14 -17.30 -5.22
N THR A 209 -24.22 -16.52 -6.30
CA THR A 209 -23.37 -15.33 -6.50
C THR A 209 -23.77 -14.17 -5.59
N LEU A 210 -25.06 -13.92 -5.41
CA LEU A 210 -25.54 -12.88 -4.49
C LEU A 210 -25.17 -13.18 -3.02
N ILE A 211 -25.35 -14.44 -2.58
CA ILE A 211 -24.94 -14.86 -1.24
C ILE A 211 -23.42 -14.70 -1.08
N PHE A 212 -22.66 -15.12 -2.09
CA PHE A 212 -21.20 -14.99 -2.10
C PHE A 212 -20.75 -13.54 -1.91
N PHE A 213 -21.22 -12.61 -2.73
CA PHE A 213 -20.86 -11.18 -2.64
C PHE A 213 -21.37 -10.54 -1.33
N SER A 214 -22.50 -11.01 -0.79
CA SER A 214 -23.01 -10.53 0.51
C SER A 214 -22.10 -10.95 1.66
N ILE A 215 -21.60 -12.19 1.65
CA ILE A 215 -20.60 -12.67 2.63
C ILE A 215 -19.31 -11.86 2.50
N SER A 216 -18.85 -11.60 1.27
CA SER A 216 -17.67 -10.75 1.02
C SER A 216 -17.85 -9.34 1.58
N LEU A 217 -19.02 -8.73 1.38
CA LEU A 217 -19.32 -7.40 1.89
C LEU A 217 -19.32 -7.36 3.43
N PHE A 218 -19.94 -8.35 4.08
CA PHE A 218 -19.92 -8.46 5.54
C PHE A 218 -18.49 -8.60 6.09
N PHE A 219 -17.66 -9.40 5.43
CA PHE A 219 -16.25 -9.57 5.80
C PHE A 219 -15.47 -8.24 5.73
N ILE A 220 -15.69 -7.44 4.68
CA ILE A 220 -15.07 -6.12 4.56
C ILE A 220 -15.52 -5.17 5.68
N ILE A 221 -16.81 -5.19 6.04
CA ILE A 221 -17.33 -4.37 7.16
C ILE A 221 -16.68 -4.80 8.49
N ALA A 222 -16.49 -6.10 8.72
CA ALA A 222 -15.77 -6.60 9.88
C ALA A 222 -14.30 -6.12 9.90
N CYS A 223 -13.62 -6.10 8.74
CA CYS A 223 -12.26 -5.57 8.61
C CYS A 223 -12.17 -4.08 9.01
N VAL A 224 -13.18 -3.25 8.73
CA VAL A 224 -13.22 -1.85 9.18
C VAL A 224 -13.22 -1.74 10.71
N GLY A 225 -13.98 -2.60 11.40
CA GLY A 225 -13.97 -2.66 12.86
C GLY A 225 -12.60 -3.05 13.42
N LEU A 226 -12.00 -4.10 12.86
CA LEU A 226 -10.67 -4.58 13.28
C LEU A 226 -9.57 -3.54 13.02
N GLN A 227 -9.69 -2.78 11.94
CA GLN A 227 -8.77 -1.68 11.61
C GLN A 227 -8.78 -0.60 12.70
N PHE A 228 -9.95 -0.25 13.22
CA PHE A 228 -10.06 0.70 14.32
C PHE A 228 -9.36 0.18 15.59
N VAL A 229 -9.56 -1.11 15.91
CA VAL A 229 -8.92 -1.78 17.05
C VAL A 229 -7.39 -1.77 16.91
N LEU A 230 -6.87 -2.15 15.74
CA LEU A 230 -5.43 -2.18 15.45
C LEU A 230 -4.77 -0.83 15.75
N ARG A 231 -5.38 0.25 15.27
CA ARG A 231 -4.84 1.62 15.36
C ARG A 231 -4.88 2.17 16.78
N LYS A 232 -5.87 1.78 17.58
CA LYS A 232 -5.97 2.20 18.98
C LYS A 232 -5.03 1.42 19.90
N SER A 233 -4.51 0.27 19.45
CA SER A 233 -3.66 -0.61 20.24
C SER A 233 -2.40 0.09 20.78
N PRO A 234 -2.02 -0.14 22.05
CA PRO A 234 -0.77 0.38 22.62
C PRO A 234 0.47 -0.14 21.88
N PHE A 235 0.40 -1.36 21.35
CA PHE A 235 1.48 -1.99 20.60
C PHE A 235 1.86 -1.19 19.35
N VAL A 236 0.87 -0.90 18.48
CA VAL A 236 1.12 -0.13 17.26
C VAL A 236 1.59 1.29 17.58
N LYS A 237 1.01 1.92 18.60
CA LYS A 237 1.44 3.27 19.05
C LYS A 237 2.89 3.30 19.52
N TYR A 238 3.33 2.27 20.24
CA TYR A 238 4.72 2.16 20.71
C TYR A 238 5.70 2.11 19.54
N TYR A 239 5.50 1.20 18.58
CA TYR A 239 6.37 1.07 17.40
C TYR A 239 6.34 2.32 16.52
N PHE A 240 5.18 2.98 16.42
CA PHE A 240 5.06 4.23 15.67
C PHE A 240 5.89 5.36 16.33
N ALA A 241 5.72 5.57 17.63
CA ALA A 241 6.48 6.58 18.38
C ALA A 241 7.98 6.31 18.37
N GLN A 242 8.38 5.04 18.47
CA GLN A 242 9.78 4.65 18.43
C GLN A 242 10.43 4.98 17.08
N ASN A 243 9.77 4.69 15.96
CA ASN A 243 10.31 4.99 14.63
C ASN A 243 10.44 6.51 14.38
N THR A 244 9.44 7.30 14.79
CA THR A 244 9.53 8.77 14.71
C THR A 244 10.67 9.32 15.59
N SER A 245 10.87 8.76 16.79
CA SER A 245 11.96 9.20 17.67
C SER A 245 13.35 8.88 17.12
N LYS A 246 13.51 7.73 16.45
CA LYS A 246 14.76 7.33 15.77
C LYS A 246 15.05 8.25 14.59
N GLU A 247 14.02 8.60 13.82
CA GLU A 247 14.15 9.52 12.68
C GLU A 247 14.54 10.92 13.14
N ASN A 248 13.87 11.46 14.17
CA ASN A 248 14.20 12.77 14.73
C ASN A 248 15.63 12.82 15.28
N LYS A 249 16.08 11.79 16.01
CA LYS A 249 17.46 11.71 16.50
C LYS A 249 18.49 11.61 15.37
N ARG A 250 18.19 10.87 14.30
CA ARG A 250 19.06 10.78 13.11
C ARG A 250 19.15 12.10 12.38
N PHE A 251 18.04 12.83 12.29
CA PHE A 251 18.00 14.18 11.75
C PHE A 251 18.82 15.14 12.61
N GLU A 252 18.67 15.13 13.94
CA GLU A 252 19.47 15.94 14.86
C GLU A 252 20.98 15.66 14.75
N LEU A 253 21.38 14.38 14.65
CA LEU A 253 22.78 13.98 14.43
C LEU A 253 23.32 14.49 13.08
N ASN A 254 22.56 14.36 12.00
CA ASN A 254 22.93 14.89 10.69
C ASN A 254 23.03 16.43 10.70
N CYS A 255 22.14 17.12 11.40
CA CYS A 255 22.21 18.58 11.57
C CYS A 255 23.43 19.02 12.38
N ARG A 256 23.84 18.28 13.42
CA ARG A 256 25.06 18.57 14.19
C ARG A 256 26.33 18.35 13.38
N SER A 257 26.33 17.38 12.46
CA SER A 257 27.46 17.14 11.56
C SER A 257 27.65 18.25 10.52
N ILE A 258 26.60 19.02 10.22
CA ILE A 258 26.64 20.18 9.33
C ILE A 258 26.85 21.43 10.19
N LYS A 259 28.11 21.87 10.33
CA LYS A 259 28.54 23.00 11.21
C LYS A 259 27.79 24.35 10.99
N ASN A 260 26.93 24.46 9.98
CA ASN A 260 26.16 25.67 9.62
C ASN A 260 24.62 25.48 9.52
N CYS A 261 24.00 24.48 10.16
CA CYS A 261 22.52 24.34 10.13
C CYS A 261 21.84 25.49 10.90
N GLN A 262 21.21 26.44 10.19
CA GLN A 262 20.39 27.54 10.74
C GLN A 262 19.14 27.06 11.53
N CYS A 263 18.90 25.76 11.52
CA CYS A 263 17.82 24.99 12.11
C CYS A 263 17.76 25.11 13.65
N LEU A 264 18.93 25.19 14.29
CA LEU A 264 19.06 25.28 15.76
C LEU A 264 18.87 26.71 16.28
N LYS A 265 19.15 27.75 15.47
CA LYS A 265 19.05 29.15 15.92
C LYS A 265 17.61 29.63 16.16
N ARG A 266 16.61 28.98 15.56
CA ARG A 266 15.21 29.45 15.62
C ARG A 266 14.49 29.07 16.92
N ARG A 267 15.04 28.15 17.73
CA ARG A 267 14.42 27.76 19.01
C ARG A 267 14.70 28.75 20.14
N ASP A 268 15.80 29.49 20.05
CA ASP A 268 16.20 30.48 21.07
C ASP A 268 15.67 31.90 20.79
N SER A 269 15.03 32.14 19.62
CA SER A 269 14.59 33.48 19.20
C SER A 269 13.13 33.81 19.57
N VAL A 270 12.38 32.87 20.14
CA VAL A 270 10.95 33.06 20.44
C VAL A 270 10.71 33.92 21.69
N ASP A 271 11.73 34.13 22.54
CA ASP A 271 11.59 34.92 23.78
C ASP A 271 11.82 36.44 23.61
N THR A 272 12.12 36.93 22.40
CA THR A 272 12.57 38.34 22.22
C THR A 272 11.86 39.11 21.11
N ILE A 273 10.55 38.92 20.92
CA ILE A 273 9.78 39.78 20.00
C ILE A 273 8.55 40.34 20.72
N GLN A 274 8.80 41.22 21.68
CA GLN A 274 7.93 42.38 21.92
C GLN A 274 8.63 43.60 21.29
N LEU A 275 7.83 44.49 20.68
CA LEU A 275 8.21 45.66 19.87
C LEU A 275 8.53 45.25 18.42
N THR A 276 7.69 45.51 17.41
CA THR A 276 7.04 46.79 17.11
C THR A 276 5.95 46.50 16.08
N GLN A 277 4.68 46.77 16.41
CA GLN A 277 3.64 47.03 15.42
C GLN A 277 3.49 48.55 15.30
N ILE A 278 3.45 49.05 14.07
CA ILE A 278 2.54 50.09 13.54
C ILE A 278 3.10 50.50 12.16
N GLY A 279 2.29 50.30 11.12
CA GLY A 279 2.57 50.65 9.74
C GLY A 279 1.51 50.05 8.84
N GLU A 280 0.33 50.67 8.84
CA GLU A 280 -0.92 50.20 8.26
C GLU A 280 -0.94 50.03 6.74
N LYS A 281 -1.73 49.00 6.32
CA LYS A 281 -2.71 49.01 5.22
C LYS A 281 -2.20 49.33 3.82
N GLN A 282 -1.72 48.30 3.12
CA GLN A 282 -1.83 48.17 1.67
C GLN A 282 -1.51 46.73 1.19
N GLU A 283 -2.13 45.67 1.74
CA GLU A 283 -1.63 44.30 1.46
C GLU A 283 -2.68 43.17 1.35
N GLU A 284 -3.99 43.45 1.27
CA GLU A 284 -5.00 42.37 1.31
C GLU A 284 -5.24 41.59 -0.01
N GLU A 285 -4.68 42.00 -1.17
CA GLU A 285 -4.78 41.22 -2.43
C GLU A 285 -3.47 40.54 -2.88
N GLU A 286 -2.30 40.97 -2.36
CA GLU A 286 -0.99 40.42 -2.74
C GLU A 286 -0.52 39.30 -1.77
N GLU A 287 -1.00 39.29 -0.52
CA GLU A 287 -0.70 38.22 0.45
C GLU A 287 -1.30 36.86 0.06
N ASP A 288 -2.51 36.79 -0.49
CA ASP A 288 -3.15 35.50 -0.84
C ASP A 288 -2.46 34.83 -2.04
N THR A 289 -2.00 35.64 -3.01
CA THR A 289 -1.29 35.13 -4.20
C THR A 289 0.13 34.68 -3.82
N THR A 290 0.83 35.44 -2.98
CA THR A 290 2.20 35.15 -2.52
C THR A 290 2.22 33.95 -1.57
N SER A 291 1.26 33.86 -0.63
CA SER A 291 1.07 32.71 0.27
C SER A 291 0.77 31.42 -0.50
N LYS A 292 -0.10 31.48 -1.51
CA LYS A 292 -0.40 30.33 -2.37
C LYS A 292 0.79 29.94 -3.25
N TYR A 293 1.62 30.88 -3.68
CA TYR A 293 2.83 30.64 -4.45
C TYR A 293 3.95 30.02 -3.60
N GLU A 294 4.18 30.54 -2.38
CA GLU A 294 5.11 29.98 -1.41
C GLU A 294 4.67 28.59 -0.94
N PHE A 295 3.39 28.40 -0.62
CA PHE A 295 2.84 27.09 -0.26
C PHE A 295 3.01 26.07 -1.40
N LYS A 296 2.74 26.47 -2.66
CA LYS A 296 2.91 25.59 -3.82
C LYS A 296 4.38 25.25 -4.09
N ASN A 297 5.31 26.19 -3.90
CA ASN A 297 6.75 25.96 -4.03
C ASN A 297 7.29 25.10 -2.88
N GLN A 298 6.84 25.33 -1.65
CA GLN A 298 7.19 24.52 -0.48
C GLN A 298 6.67 23.08 -0.63
N PHE A 299 5.43 22.93 -1.11
CA PHE A 299 4.82 21.64 -1.42
C PHE A 299 5.57 20.89 -2.53
N LYS A 300 5.95 21.59 -3.61
CA LYS A 300 6.72 21.03 -4.72
C LYS A 300 8.12 20.57 -4.25
N ASN A 301 8.82 21.38 -3.47
CA ASN A 301 10.13 21.04 -2.94
C ASN A 301 10.06 19.83 -1.98
N HIS A 302 9.06 19.80 -1.10
CA HIS A 302 8.85 18.67 -0.20
C HIS A 302 8.49 17.37 -0.93
N LEU A 303 7.71 17.47 -2.02
CA LEU A 303 7.43 16.33 -2.91
C LEU A 303 8.70 15.82 -3.61
N ILE A 304 9.51 16.73 -4.17
CA ILE A 304 10.76 16.37 -4.86
C ILE A 304 11.72 15.69 -3.89
N ASP A 305 11.91 16.24 -2.68
CA ASP A 305 12.78 15.63 -1.66
C ASP A 305 12.30 14.24 -1.26
N GLY A 306 10.98 14.07 -1.08
CA GLY A 306 10.37 12.77 -0.82
C GLY A 306 10.58 11.77 -1.96
N LEU A 307 10.46 12.21 -3.21
CA LEU A 307 10.69 11.36 -4.39
C LEU A 307 12.17 10.98 -4.54
N VAL A 308 13.09 11.92 -4.32
CA VAL A 308 14.54 11.67 -4.35
C VAL A 308 14.92 10.64 -3.27
N PHE A 309 14.38 10.77 -2.06
CA PHE A 309 14.60 9.78 -1.00
C PHE A 309 14.12 8.38 -1.41
N ARG A 310 12.92 8.28 -1.97
CA ARG A 310 12.35 6.99 -2.43
C ARG A 310 13.11 6.40 -3.62
N TYR A 311 13.61 7.24 -4.53
CA TYR A 311 14.46 6.80 -5.64
C TYR A 311 15.77 6.17 -5.11
N ARG A 312 16.38 6.76 -4.07
CA ARG A 312 17.56 6.15 -3.42
C ARG A 312 17.25 4.79 -2.80
N ILE A 313 16.07 4.62 -2.21
CA ILE A 313 15.62 3.31 -1.70
C ILE A 313 15.44 2.33 -2.85
N LEU A 314 14.72 2.73 -3.91
CA LEU A 314 14.49 1.89 -5.09
C LEU A 314 15.81 1.40 -5.69
N LYS A 315 16.84 2.26 -5.77
CA LYS A 315 18.19 1.88 -6.23
C LYS A 315 18.84 0.80 -5.36
N LYS A 316 18.52 0.73 -4.06
CA LYS A 316 19.02 -0.33 -3.17
C LYS A 316 18.24 -1.64 -3.30
N ILE A 317 16.93 -1.57 -3.54
CA ILE A 317 16.04 -2.74 -3.61
C ILE A 317 15.66 -3.15 -5.04
N TRP A 318 16.39 -2.68 -6.06
CA TRP A 318 16.00 -2.86 -7.46
C TRP A 318 15.94 -4.33 -7.88
N GLN A 319 16.82 -5.18 -7.34
CA GLN A 319 16.85 -6.62 -7.63
C GLN A 319 15.61 -7.37 -7.12
N PRO A 320 15.24 -7.30 -5.83
CA PRO A 320 13.99 -7.91 -5.38
C PRO A 320 12.77 -7.26 -6.04
N PHE A 321 12.82 -5.95 -6.33
CA PHE A 321 11.72 -5.26 -7.03
C PHE A 321 11.48 -5.84 -8.43
N ILE A 322 12.52 -6.00 -9.27
CA ILE A 322 12.35 -6.56 -10.61
C ILE A 322 11.96 -8.04 -10.57
N SER A 323 12.46 -8.80 -9.60
CA SER A 323 12.08 -10.20 -9.41
C SER A 323 10.59 -10.35 -9.11
N VAL A 324 10.08 -9.59 -8.13
CA VAL A 324 8.66 -9.60 -7.77
C VAL A 324 7.80 -9.10 -8.94
N PHE A 325 8.23 -8.04 -9.63
CA PHE A 325 7.54 -7.55 -10.82
C PHE A 325 7.39 -8.63 -11.89
N LEU A 326 8.47 -9.35 -12.23
CA LEU A 326 8.43 -10.40 -13.24
C LEU A 326 7.53 -11.58 -12.84
N ILE A 327 7.56 -11.99 -11.57
CA ILE A 327 6.68 -13.06 -11.05
C ILE A 327 5.22 -12.68 -11.26
N PHE A 328 4.80 -11.48 -10.80
CA PHE A 328 3.42 -11.04 -10.96
C PHE A 328 3.06 -10.71 -12.40
N PHE A 329 3.99 -10.19 -13.20
CA PHE A 329 3.76 -9.90 -14.61
C PHE A 329 3.41 -11.19 -15.38
N VAL A 330 4.24 -12.23 -15.26
CA VAL A 330 3.97 -13.53 -15.89
C VAL A 330 2.68 -14.14 -15.35
N THR A 331 2.46 -14.06 -14.04
CA THR A 331 1.24 -14.60 -13.41
C THR A 331 -0.01 -13.93 -13.94
N LEU A 332 -0.06 -12.60 -14.00
CA LEU A 332 -1.23 -11.82 -14.42
C LEU A 332 -1.45 -11.82 -15.94
N LEU A 333 -0.43 -12.13 -16.73
CA LEU A 333 -0.60 -12.39 -18.16
C LEU A 333 -1.35 -13.69 -18.43
N VAL A 334 -1.18 -14.70 -17.57
CA VAL A 334 -1.78 -16.03 -17.74
C VAL A 334 -3.09 -16.16 -16.96
N PHE A 335 -3.10 -15.75 -15.70
CA PHE A 335 -4.21 -15.89 -14.77
C PHE A 335 -4.87 -14.53 -14.46
N PRO A 336 -6.22 -14.42 -14.49
CA PRO A 336 -7.18 -15.48 -14.78
C PRO A 336 -7.50 -15.64 -16.28
N SER A 337 -7.21 -14.65 -17.13
CA SER A 337 -7.78 -14.52 -18.47
C SER A 337 -7.50 -15.69 -19.42
N ILE A 338 -6.26 -16.19 -19.52
CA ILE A 338 -5.94 -17.31 -20.41
C ILE A 338 -6.44 -18.62 -19.81
N THR A 339 -6.35 -18.75 -18.48
CA THR A 339 -6.80 -19.96 -17.78
C THR A 339 -8.32 -20.14 -17.79
N SER A 340 -9.11 -19.06 -17.85
CA SER A 340 -10.57 -19.14 -17.92
C SER A 340 -11.10 -19.59 -19.28
N ASP A 341 -10.32 -19.42 -20.35
CA ASP A 341 -10.70 -19.83 -21.71
C ASP A 341 -10.61 -21.36 -21.92
N VAL A 342 -9.99 -22.08 -20.98
CA VAL A 342 -9.87 -23.54 -21.05
C VAL A 342 -11.22 -24.19 -20.76
N GLN A 343 -11.87 -24.73 -21.79
CA GLN A 343 -13.15 -25.41 -21.67
C GLN A 343 -12.99 -26.94 -21.53
N TYR A 344 -13.80 -27.52 -20.64
CA TYR A 344 -13.89 -28.98 -20.48
C TYR A 344 -15.29 -29.47 -20.88
N CYS A 345 -15.37 -30.32 -21.90
CA CYS A 345 -16.64 -30.81 -22.44
C CYS A 345 -17.53 -31.57 -21.44
N LYS A 346 -16.99 -32.03 -20.31
CA LYS A 346 -17.72 -32.84 -19.31
C LYS A 346 -18.07 -32.10 -18.01
N ILE A 347 -17.56 -30.88 -17.80
CA ILE A 347 -17.55 -30.22 -16.47
C ILE A 347 -18.45 -28.97 -16.44
N GLY A 348 -19.09 -28.59 -17.56
CA GLY A 348 -20.04 -27.48 -17.60
C GLY A 348 -19.39 -26.13 -17.26
N ASP A 349 -20.04 -25.33 -16.40
CA ASP A 349 -19.61 -23.98 -16.00
C ASP A 349 -18.70 -23.93 -14.76
N TRP A 350 -18.18 -25.08 -14.34
CA TRP A 350 -17.20 -25.21 -13.25
C TRP A 350 -15.72 -24.95 -13.59
N PRO A 351 -15.23 -24.98 -14.85
CA PRO A 351 -13.81 -24.84 -15.17
C PRO A 351 -13.17 -23.59 -14.56
N ILE A 352 -13.82 -22.42 -14.70
CA ILE A 352 -13.32 -21.14 -14.18
C ILE A 352 -13.17 -21.20 -12.65
N VAL A 353 -14.16 -21.75 -11.94
CA VAL A 353 -14.13 -21.88 -10.48
C VAL A 353 -13.03 -22.84 -10.04
N ILE A 354 -12.86 -23.97 -10.74
CA ILE A 354 -11.83 -24.97 -10.42
C ILE A 354 -10.43 -24.42 -10.65
N HIS A 355 -10.17 -23.79 -11.80
CA HIS A 355 -8.88 -23.18 -12.12
C HIS A 355 -8.50 -22.07 -11.13
N THR A 356 -9.44 -21.19 -10.84
CA THR A 356 -9.28 -20.12 -9.84
C THR A 356 -8.97 -20.68 -8.46
N SER A 357 -9.66 -21.74 -8.06
CA SER A 357 -9.44 -22.38 -6.76
C SER A 357 -8.08 -23.05 -6.67
N LEU A 358 -7.68 -23.80 -7.71
CA LEU A 358 -6.39 -24.49 -7.76
C LEU A 358 -5.23 -23.50 -7.67
N PHE A 359 -5.31 -22.39 -8.42
CA PHE A 359 -4.31 -21.32 -8.35
C PHE A 359 -4.20 -20.74 -6.94
N ASN A 360 -5.32 -20.36 -6.33
CA ASN A 360 -5.35 -19.75 -5.00
C ASN A 360 -4.85 -20.69 -3.89
N PHE A 361 -5.19 -21.98 -3.95
CA PHE A 361 -4.67 -22.98 -3.01
C PHE A 361 -3.16 -23.16 -3.16
N ALA A 362 -2.66 -23.25 -4.40
CA ALA A 362 -1.23 -23.37 -4.66
C ALA A 362 -0.44 -22.13 -4.17
N ASP A 363 -0.92 -20.91 -4.44
CA ASP A 363 -0.32 -19.67 -3.93
C ASP A 363 -0.33 -19.62 -2.39
N THR A 364 -1.44 -20.04 -1.77
CA THR A 364 -1.54 -20.10 -0.30
C THR A 364 -0.55 -21.08 0.31
N ILE A 365 -0.41 -22.28 -0.26
CA ILE A 365 0.56 -23.27 0.20
C ILE A 365 1.98 -22.73 0.03
N ALA A 366 2.31 -22.16 -1.14
CA ALA A 366 3.63 -21.61 -1.40
C ALA A 366 4.01 -20.53 -0.37
N ARG A 367 3.11 -19.60 -0.06
CA ARG A 367 3.37 -18.55 0.93
C ARG A 367 3.33 -19.03 2.38
N ALA A 368 2.54 -20.06 2.67
CA ALA A 368 2.59 -20.72 3.98
C ALA A 368 3.95 -21.37 4.24
N LEU A 369 4.55 -21.99 3.22
CA LEU A 369 5.90 -22.57 3.32
C LEU A 369 6.96 -21.51 3.62
N CYS A 370 6.80 -20.28 3.13
CA CYS A 370 7.69 -19.15 3.45
C CYS A 370 7.63 -18.70 4.92
N LEU A 371 6.63 -19.14 5.70
CA LEU A 371 6.56 -18.86 7.14
C LEU A 371 7.40 -19.83 7.98
N LEU A 372 7.85 -20.95 7.39
CA LEU A 372 8.67 -21.91 8.11
C LEU A 372 10.05 -21.30 8.40
N PRO A 373 10.58 -21.45 9.63
CA PRO A 373 11.91 -20.98 9.94
C PRO A 373 12.92 -21.71 9.05
N TYR A 374 13.79 -20.95 8.39
CA TYR A 374 14.92 -21.50 7.66
C TYR A 374 15.81 -22.24 8.67
N ARG A 375 15.83 -23.57 8.59
CA ARG A 375 16.64 -24.43 9.47
C ARG A 375 18.05 -24.57 8.96
#